data_AF-A0A6C2U8K2-F1
#
_entry.id   AF-A0A6C2U8K2-F1
#
_cell.length_a   1.000
_cell.length_b   1.000
_cell.length_c   1.000
_cell.angle_alpha   90.00
_cell.angle_beta   90.00
_cell.angle_gamma   90.00
#
_symmetry.space_group_name_H-M   'P 1'
#
loop_
_entity.id
_entity.type
_entity.pdbx_description
1 polymer ?
#
loop_
_entity_poly.entity_id
_entity_poly.type
_entity_poly.pdbx_seq_one_letter_code
_entity_poly.pdbx_strand_id
1 'polypeptide(L)'
;MKSFKKTLLITTLLISGINGFAAQERAQNPIVTHMFTADPTARVWDDGRLYVYPSTDAYPAIGCSLMDGYHVLSTDDMVTWTDHGEILHSRDVEWGREEGGFMWAPDCMYRNGK
;
A
#
# COMPACT_ATOMS: atom_id res chain seq x y z
N MET A 1 32.45 24.24 -38.83
CA MET A 1 31.03 24.24 -38.38
C MET A 1 30.34 22.86 -38.33
N LYS A 2 30.56 21.94 -39.30
CA LYS A 2 29.91 20.60 -39.28
C LYS A 2 30.41 19.66 -38.17
N SER A 3 31.70 19.76 -37.80
CA SER A 3 32.32 18.96 -36.72
C SER A 3 31.75 19.30 -35.33
N PHE A 4 31.60 20.59 -35.03
CA PHE A 4 31.08 21.08 -33.74
C PHE A 4 29.64 20.62 -33.46
N LYS A 5 28.79 20.56 -34.49
CA LYS A 5 27.40 20.06 -34.37
C LYS A 5 27.34 18.54 -34.13
N LYS A 6 28.30 17.76 -34.65
CA LYS A 6 28.40 16.31 -34.37
C LYS A 6 28.87 16.04 -32.95
N THR A 7 29.87 16.79 -32.48
CA THR A 7 30.36 16.69 -31.09
C THR A 7 29.25 17.03 -30.08
N LEU A 8 28.52 18.13 -30.30
CA LEU A 8 27.42 18.54 -29.43
C LEU A 8 26.30 17.48 -29.36
N LEU A 9 25.95 16.86 -30.49
CA LEU A 9 24.91 15.83 -30.56
C LEU A 9 25.31 14.55 -29.79
N ILE A 10 26.59 14.16 -29.88
CA ILE A 10 27.11 12.98 -29.17
C ILE A 10 27.14 13.22 -27.65
N THR A 11 27.48 14.44 -27.21
CA THR A 11 27.48 14.78 -25.78
C THR A 11 26.06 14.78 -25.20
N THR A 12 25.05 15.26 -25.94
CA THR A 12 23.65 15.23 -25.49
C THR A 12 23.09 13.80 -25.39
N LEU A 13 23.45 12.91 -26.33
CA LEU A 13 23.08 11.50 -26.28
C LEU A 13 23.73 10.75 -25.10
N LEU A 14 24.99 11.06 -24.80
CA LEU A 14 25.69 10.47 -23.65
C LEU A 14 25.08 10.91 -22.31
N ILE A 15 24.70 12.18 -22.17
CA ILE A 15 24.07 12.69 -20.93
C ILE A 15 22.65 12.11 -20.75
N SER A 16 21.91 11.87 -21.84
CA SER A 16 20.58 11.27 -21.79
C SER A 16 20.62 9.78 -21.42
N GLY A 17 21.71 9.07 -21.73
CA GLY A 17 21.89 7.65 -21.40
C GLY A 17 22.19 7.36 -19.92
N ILE A 18 22.69 8.34 -19.17
CA ILE A 18 23.06 8.15 -17.75
C ILE A 18 21.83 8.22 -16.83
N ASN A 19 20.79 8.96 -17.21
CA ASN A 19 19.54 9.06 -16.44
C ASN A 19 18.65 7.80 -16.53
N GLY A 20 18.98 6.84 -17.39
CA GLY A 20 18.20 5.62 -17.62
C GLY A 20 18.41 4.50 -16.60
N PHE A 21 19.36 4.66 -15.67
CA PHE A 21 19.60 3.70 -14.58
C PHE A 21 19.20 4.32 -13.24
N ALA A 22 17.94 4.71 -13.10
CA ALA A 22 17.37 4.83 -11.76
C ALA A 22 17.43 3.44 -11.13
N ALA A 23 18.11 3.30 -9.99
CA ALA A 23 18.11 2.05 -9.24
C ALA A 23 16.65 1.71 -8.92
N GLN A 24 16.21 0.51 -9.27
CA GLN A 24 14.88 0.06 -8.90
C GLN A 24 14.86 -0.05 -7.37
N GLU A 25 14.18 0.91 -6.73
CA GLU A 25 13.93 0.92 -5.29
C GLU A 25 13.36 -0.45 -4.90
N ARG A 26 14.08 -1.18 -4.04
CA ARG A 26 13.64 -2.50 -3.60
C ARG A 26 12.78 -2.32 -2.36
N ALA A 27 11.48 -2.57 -2.51
CA ALA A 27 10.54 -2.63 -1.39
C ALA A 27 11.11 -3.53 -0.27
N GLN A 28 10.97 -3.07 0.98
CA GLN A 28 11.39 -3.81 2.17
C GLN A 28 10.18 -4.50 2.81
N ASN A 29 10.45 -5.61 3.50
CA ASN A 29 9.47 -6.22 4.40
C ASN A 29 9.79 -5.82 5.85
N PRO A 30 8.76 -5.55 6.68
CA PRO A 30 7.33 -5.49 6.34
C PRO A 30 6.99 -4.22 5.53
N ILE A 31 5.84 -4.23 4.81
CA ILE A 31 5.40 -3.09 3.99
C ILE A 31 5.02 -1.86 4.82
N VAL A 32 4.67 -2.05 6.10
CA VAL A 32 4.45 -1.00 7.11
C VAL A 32 5.04 -1.46 8.45
N THR A 33 5.48 -0.51 9.28
CA THR A 33 6.15 -0.81 10.56
C THR A 33 5.50 -0.13 11.78
N HIS A 34 4.54 0.77 11.57
CA HIS A 34 3.88 1.54 12.63
C HIS A 34 2.70 0.82 13.28
N MET A 35 2.26 -0.32 12.72
CA MET A 35 1.17 -1.15 13.24
C MET A 35 1.40 -2.63 12.90
N PHE A 36 0.69 -3.50 13.61
CA PHE A 36 0.67 -4.93 13.29
C PHE A 36 -0.50 -5.24 12.36
N THR A 37 -0.22 -5.95 11.27
CA THR A 37 -1.21 -6.27 10.23
C THR A 37 -1.14 -7.76 9.88
N ALA A 38 -2.30 -8.38 9.67
CA ALA A 38 -2.42 -9.77 9.24
C ALA A 38 -3.46 -9.92 8.10
N ASP A 39 -3.56 -11.13 7.55
CA ASP A 39 -4.59 -11.54 6.59
C ASP A 39 -4.82 -10.58 5.39
N PRO A 40 -3.77 -10.18 4.66
CA PRO A 40 -3.90 -9.14 3.64
C PRO A 40 -4.71 -9.62 2.44
N THR A 41 -5.79 -8.91 2.14
CA THR A 41 -6.47 -9.01 0.84
C THR A 41 -6.08 -7.83 -0.05
N ALA A 42 -5.58 -8.11 -1.26
CA ALA A 42 -5.15 -7.09 -2.21
C ALA A 42 -6.14 -6.94 -3.38
N ARG A 43 -6.42 -5.69 -3.80
CA ARG A 43 -7.33 -5.33 -4.90
C ARG A 43 -6.75 -4.17 -5.70
N VAL A 44 -6.90 -4.18 -7.01
CA VAL A 44 -6.63 -3.00 -7.86
C VAL A 44 -7.97 -2.39 -8.24
N TRP A 45 -8.13 -1.09 -8.02
CA TRP A 45 -9.37 -0.37 -8.35
C TRP A 45 -9.25 0.43 -9.65
N ASP A 46 -10.34 1.10 -10.05
CA ASP A 46 -10.46 1.84 -11.31
C ASP A 46 -9.45 3.00 -11.45
N ASP A 47 -8.91 3.50 -10.32
CA ASP A 47 -7.82 4.48 -10.30
C ASP A 47 -6.44 3.88 -10.64
N GLY A 48 -6.35 2.56 -10.82
CA GLY A 48 -5.14 1.83 -11.13
C GLY A 48 -4.25 1.52 -9.92
N ARG A 49 -4.64 1.94 -8.71
CA ARG A 49 -3.85 1.76 -7.49
C ARG A 49 -4.13 0.41 -6.85
N LEU A 50 -3.10 -0.20 -6.26
CA LEU A 50 -3.27 -1.39 -5.42
C LEU A 50 -3.67 -0.96 -4.00
N TYR A 51 -4.75 -1.52 -3.49
CA TYR A 51 -5.22 -1.39 -2.12
C TYR A 51 -5.10 -2.73 -1.40
N VAL A 52 -4.66 -2.68 -0.14
CA VAL A 52 -4.54 -3.83 0.75
C VAL A 52 -5.42 -3.60 1.97
N TYR A 53 -6.25 -4.60 2.26
CA TYR A 53 -7.18 -4.66 3.37
C TYR A 53 -6.71 -5.76 4.33
N PRO A 54 -5.83 -5.43 5.29
CA PRO A 54 -5.44 -6.35 6.35
C PRO A 54 -6.40 -6.26 7.54
N SER A 55 -6.33 -7.25 8.42
CA SER A 55 -6.77 -7.10 9.81
C SER A 55 -5.72 -6.32 10.62
N THR A 56 -6.14 -5.60 11.66
CA THR A 56 -5.24 -4.86 12.57
C THR A 56 -5.05 -5.64 13.88
N ASP A 57 -3.86 -6.21 14.05
CA ASP A 57 -3.51 -6.98 15.24
C ASP A 57 -3.21 -6.06 16.43
N ALA A 58 -3.65 -6.50 17.62
CA ALA A 58 -3.39 -5.80 18.88
C ALA A 58 -2.19 -6.40 19.64
N TYR A 59 -1.47 -5.55 20.37
CA TYR A 59 -0.42 -5.97 21.30
C TYR A 59 -0.73 -5.51 22.73
N PRO A 60 -0.62 -6.39 23.75
CA PRO A 60 -0.28 -7.81 23.65
C PRO A 60 -1.40 -8.64 23.00
N ALA A 61 -1.03 -9.65 22.21
CA ALA A 61 -1.99 -10.51 21.54
C ALA A 61 -2.68 -11.48 22.51
N ILE A 62 -4.00 -11.63 22.39
CA ILE A 62 -4.80 -12.68 23.05
C ILE A 62 -5.56 -13.42 21.96
N GLY A 63 -4.86 -14.37 21.31
CA GLY A 63 -5.37 -15.01 20.10
C GLY A 63 -5.75 -13.98 19.03
N CYS A 64 -6.82 -14.24 18.28
CA CYS A 64 -7.41 -13.31 17.31
C CYS A 64 -8.53 -12.43 17.90
N SER A 65 -8.75 -12.45 19.22
CA SER A 65 -9.94 -11.84 19.81
C SER A 65 -9.88 -10.31 19.90
N LEU A 66 -8.68 -9.73 19.89
CA LEU A 66 -8.47 -8.30 20.14
C LEU A 66 -8.37 -7.43 18.88
N MET A 67 -8.52 -8.02 17.69
CA MET A 67 -8.51 -7.28 16.42
C MET A 67 -9.81 -6.49 16.33
N ASP A 68 -9.75 -5.15 16.34
CA ASP A 68 -10.92 -4.31 16.62
C ASP A 68 -11.32 -3.34 15.51
N GLY A 69 -10.56 -3.34 14.42
CA GLY A 69 -10.82 -2.48 13.27
C GLY A 69 -9.90 -2.78 12.10
N TYR A 70 -10.05 -1.99 11.06
CA TYR A 70 -9.33 -2.12 9.80
C TYR A 70 -8.77 -0.77 9.36
N HIS A 71 -7.47 -0.76 9.07
CA HIS A 71 -6.85 0.28 8.25
C HIS A 71 -6.79 -0.18 6.79
N VAL A 72 -6.76 0.76 5.84
CA VAL A 72 -6.49 0.45 4.42
C VAL A 72 -5.15 0.99 4.01
N LEU A 73 -4.37 0.15 3.35
CA LEU A 73 -3.09 0.51 2.77
C LEU A 73 -3.22 0.62 1.25
N SER A 74 -2.42 1.47 0.61
CA SER A 74 -2.36 1.53 -0.85
C SER A 74 -1.00 1.91 -1.40
N THR A 75 -0.74 1.55 -2.65
CA THR A 75 0.51 1.90 -3.34
C THR A 75 0.30 2.02 -4.86
N ASP A 76 0.98 2.98 -5.47
CA ASP A 76 1.04 3.17 -6.93
C ASP A 76 2.29 2.53 -7.57
N ASP A 77 3.30 2.18 -6.75
CA ASP A 77 4.63 1.76 -7.20
C ASP A 77 5.13 0.45 -6.57
N MET A 78 4.35 -0.16 -5.66
CA MET A 78 4.69 -1.35 -4.86
C MET A 78 5.87 -1.17 -3.89
N VAL A 79 6.34 0.07 -3.69
CA VAL A 79 7.48 0.40 -2.83
C VAL A 79 7.03 1.34 -1.70
N THR A 80 6.32 2.41 -2.07
CA THR A 80 5.82 3.43 -1.18
C THR A 80 4.38 3.12 -0.83
N TRP A 81 4.10 2.99 0.47
CA TRP A 81 2.78 2.64 0.98
C TRP A 81 2.15 3.82 1.72
N THR A 82 0.88 4.09 1.43
CA THR A 82 0.05 5.05 2.15
C THR A 82 -0.92 4.31 3.05
N ASP A 83 -0.98 4.69 4.31
CA ASP A 83 -2.04 4.30 5.24
C ASP A 83 -3.16 5.35 5.19
N HIS A 84 -4.37 4.92 4.85
CA HIS A 84 -5.55 5.79 4.76
C HIS A 84 -6.27 5.96 6.11
N GLY A 85 -5.72 5.38 7.18
CA GLY A 85 -6.31 5.37 8.51
C GLY A 85 -7.36 4.28 8.68
N GLU A 86 -7.99 4.29 9.86
CA GLU A 86 -9.10 3.41 10.21
C GLU A 86 -10.32 3.69 9.32
N ILE A 87 -10.78 2.68 8.59
CA ILE A 87 -11.95 2.78 7.70
C ILE A 87 -13.21 2.16 8.28
N LEU A 88 -13.05 1.28 9.27
CA LEU A 88 -14.14 0.57 9.94
C LEU A 88 -13.63 0.03 11.28
N HIS A 89 -14.41 0.25 12.33
CA HIS A 89 -14.19 -0.32 13.65
C HIS A 89 -15.41 -1.14 14.08
N SER A 90 -15.21 -2.10 14.99
CA SER A 90 -16.31 -2.88 15.58
C SER A 90 -17.45 -2.01 16.15
N ARG A 91 -17.16 -0.81 16.69
CA ARG A 91 -18.14 0.12 17.25
C ARG A 91 -19.06 0.77 16.20
N ASP A 92 -18.67 0.71 14.93
CA ASP A 92 -19.39 1.33 13.82
C ASP A 92 -20.44 0.37 13.21
N VAL A 93 -20.45 -0.90 13.61
CA VAL A 93 -21.36 -1.92 13.10
C VAL A 93 -22.33 -2.39 14.19
N GLU A 94 -23.61 -2.56 13.84
CA GLU A 94 -24.67 -2.92 14.81
C GLU A 94 -24.46 -4.26 15.50
N TRP A 95 -23.74 -5.19 14.85
CA TRP A 95 -23.40 -6.50 15.39
C TRP A 95 -22.10 -6.49 16.20
N GLY A 96 -21.42 -5.35 16.29
CA GLY A 96 -20.22 -5.16 17.08
C GLY A 96 -20.47 -5.42 18.56
N ARG A 97 -19.46 -5.95 19.25
CA ARG A 97 -19.54 -6.22 20.68
C ARG A 97 -19.17 -4.98 21.48
N GLU A 98 -19.81 -4.80 22.64
CA GLU A 98 -19.48 -3.70 23.55
C GLU A 98 -18.02 -3.77 24.03
N GLU A 99 -17.47 -4.97 24.19
CA GLU A 99 -16.07 -5.17 24.57
C GLU A 99 -15.07 -5.00 23.41
N GLY A 100 -15.56 -4.75 22.19
CA GLY A 100 -14.75 -4.72 20.97
C GLY A 100 -14.24 -6.09 20.52
N GLY A 101 -13.35 -6.06 19.54
CA GLY A 101 -12.63 -7.21 19.02
C GLY A 101 -13.34 -7.93 17.87
N PHE A 102 -12.81 -9.11 17.54
CA PHE A 102 -13.36 -10.05 16.55
C PHE A 102 -13.51 -9.51 15.11
N MET A 103 -12.78 -8.45 14.76
CA MET A 103 -12.64 -7.92 13.41
C MET A 103 -11.51 -8.68 12.68
N TRP A 104 -11.78 -9.94 12.32
CA TRP A 104 -10.83 -10.87 11.66
C TRP A 104 -10.59 -10.56 10.18
N ALA A 105 -9.92 -11.46 9.45
CA ALA A 105 -9.58 -11.33 8.02
C ALA A 105 -10.67 -10.69 7.14
N PRO A 106 -10.43 -9.49 6.59
CA PRO A 106 -11.40 -8.81 5.72
C PRO A 106 -11.15 -9.08 4.23
N ASP A 107 -12.17 -8.74 3.44
CA ASP A 107 -12.09 -8.56 2.00
C ASP A 107 -12.96 -7.37 1.60
N CYS A 108 -12.62 -6.72 0.48
CA CYS A 108 -13.39 -5.65 -0.13
C CYS A 108 -13.63 -5.98 -1.61
N MET A 109 -14.84 -5.71 -2.09
CA MET A 109 -15.23 -5.94 -3.47
C MET A 109 -16.03 -4.77 -3.99
N TYR A 110 -15.65 -4.30 -5.17
CA TYR A 110 -16.39 -3.27 -5.88
C TYR A 110 -17.52 -3.88 -6.72
N ARG A 111 -18.73 -3.32 -6.61
CA ARG A 111 -19.90 -3.68 -7.39
C ARG A 111 -20.86 -2.50 -7.54
N ASN A 112 -21.18 -2.15 -8.79
CA ASN A 112 -22.18 -1.13 -9.15
C ASN A 112 -21.88 0.27 -8.57
N GLY A 113 -20.62 0.72 -8.65
CA GLY A 113 -20.26 2.06 -8.15
C GLY A 113 -20.07 2.14 -6.64
N LYS A 114 -19.91 1.00 -5.97
CA LYS A 114 -19.74 0.87 -4.51
C LYS A 114 -18.74 -0.20 -4.19
#